data_AF-A0A964F0Q8-F1
#
_entry.id   AF-A0A964F0Q8-F1
#
_cell.length_a   1.000
_cell.length_b   1.000
_cell.length_c   1.000
_cell.angle_alpha   90.00
_cell.angle_beta   90.00
_cell.angle_gamma   90.00
#
_symmetry.space_group_name_H-M   'P 1'
#
loop_
_entity.id
_entity.type
_entity.pdbx_description
1 polymer ?
#
loop_
_entity_poly.entity_id
_entity_poly.type
_entity_poly.pdbx_seq_one_letter_code
_entity_poly.pdbx_strand_id
1 'polypeptide(L)'
;MALSVEAAELLELYLWCADDGPQPAVASRHPRVEEEMADVLICLLNLADRAGVDLAAAVERKLARNAEKYPVERAKGRMEKWDEVGRS
;
A
#
# COMPACT_ATOMS: atom_id res chain seq x y z
N MET A 1 -8.04 15.57 2.33
CA MET A 1 -8.32 15.96 3.73
C MET A 1 -9.18 14.96 4.51
N ALA A 2 -9.69 13.87 3.92
CA ALA A 2 -10.14 12.69 4.69
C ALA A 2 -9.15 11.52 4.51
N LEU A 3 -8.71 11.27 3.26
CA LEU A 3 -7.75 10.20 2.92
C LEU A 3 -6.49 10.12 3.81
N SER A 4 -5.88 11.26 4.16
CA SER A 4 -4.67 11.29 5.00
C SER A 4 -4.95 10.94 6.46
N VAL A 5 -6.18 11.15 6.92
CA VAL A 5 -6.63 10.80 8.28
C VAL A 5 -6.91 9.31 8.34
N GLU A 6 -7.74 8.76 7.45
CA GLU A 6 -8.02 7.31 7.43
C GLU A 6 -6.74 6.47 7.23
N ALA A 7 -5.81 6.97 6.40
CA ALA A 7 -4.52 6.32 6.23
C ALA A 7 -3.67 6.36 7.53
N ALA A 8 -3.79 7.41 8.33
CA ALA A 8 -3.13 7.48 9.62
C ALA A 8 -3.80 6.54 10.64
N GLU A 9 -5.13 6.48 10.68
CA GLU A 9 -5.89 5.56 11.56
C GLU A 9 -5.54 4.08 11.25
N LEU A 10 -5.44 3.72 9.97
CA LEU A 10 -4.93 2.42 9.54
C LEU A 10 -3.50 2.16 10.04
N LEU A 11 -2.60 3.14 9.92
CA LEU A 11 -1.20 3.01 10.33
C LEU A 11 -1.02 2.97 11.86
N GLU A 12 -1.89 3.61 12.62
CA GLU A 12 -1.91 3.53 14.09
C GLU A 12 -2.14 2.10 14.58
N LEU A 13 -2.91 1.31 13.81
CA LEU A 13 -3.06 -0.13 14.06
C LEU A 13 -1.75 -0.91 13.89
N TYR A 14 -0.64 -0.28 13.52
CA TYR A 14 0.68 -0.90 13.38
C TYR A 14 1.80 -0.21 14.18
N LEU A 15 1.53 0.94 14.82
CA LEU A 15 2.55 1.80 15.45
C LEU A 15 3.45 1.10 16.48
N TRP A 16 2.92 0.11 17.19
CA TRP A 16 3.64 -0.63 18.24
C TRP A 16 4.01 -2.06 17.84
N CYS A 17 3.93 -2.40 16.54
CA CYS A 17 4.42 -3.68 16.06
C CYS A 17 5.94 -3.61 15.92
N ALA A 18 6.66 -4.59 16.49
CA ALA A 18 8.10 -4.66 16.36
C ALA A 18 8.54 -4.91 14.90
N ASP A 19 9.67 -4.32 14.50
CA ASP A 19 10.25 -4.38 13.15
C ASP A 19 10.90 -5.74 12.80
N ASP A 20 10.83 -6.75 13.68
CA ASP A 20 11.67 -7.95 13.64
C ASP A 20 10.96 -9.26 13.19
N GLY A 21 9.71 -9.24 12.77
CA GLY A 21 9.03 -10.45 12.29
C GLY A 21 7.62 -10.23 11.74
N PRO A 22 6.98 -11.28 11.18
CA PRO A 22 5.60 -11.17 10.72
C PRO A 22 4.74 -10.73 11.90
N GLN A 23 4.17 -9.54 11.76
CA GLN A 23 3.39 -8.85 12.79
C GLN A 23 2.37 -9.83 13.42
N PRO A 24 2.07 -9.70 14.73
CA PRO A 24 1.15 -10.60 15.42
C PRO A 24 -0.08 -10.78 14.56
N ALA A 25 -0.44 -12.05 14.32
CA ALA A 25 -1.40 -12.43 13.30
C ALA A 25 -2.60 -11.47 13.31
N VAL A 26 -2.85 -10.88 12.13
CA VAL A 26 -3.95 -9.98 11.77
C VAL A 26 -5.27 -10.32 12.48
N ALA A 27 -5.49 -11.59 12.83
CA ALA A 27 -6.59 -12.13 13.62
C ALA A 27 -7.07 -11.26 14.81
N SER A 28 -6.19 -10.63 15.61
CA SER A 28 -6.66 -9.82 16.76
C SER A 28 -7.03 -8.37 16.39
N ARG A 29 -6.68 -7.91 15.19
CA ARG A 29 -6.95 -6.54 14.68
C ARG A 29 -7.85 -6.55 13.43
N HIS A 30 -8.24 -7.74 12.96
CA HIS A 30 -8.88 -7.97 11.67
C HIS A 30 -10.09 -7.07 11.41
N PRO A 31 -11.06 -6.90 12.33
CA PRO A 31 -12.23 -6.08 12.05
C PRO A 31 -11.88 -4.61 11.83
N ARG A 32 -11.01 -4.05 12.68
CA ARG A 32 -10.59 -2.64 12.55
C ARG A 32 -9.70 -2.43 11.32
N VAL A 33 -8.77 -3.34 11.04
CA VAL A 33 -7.95 -3.23 9.82
C VAL A 33 -8.82 -3.22 8.57
N GLU A 34 -9.85 -4.05 8.51
CA GLU A 34 -10.80 -4.09 7.39
C GLU A 34 -11.59 -2.78 7.26
N GLU A 35 -12.09 -2.24 8.37
CA GLU A 35 -12.79 -0.95 8.44
C GLU A 35 -11.90 0.20 7.94
N GLU A 36 -10.72 0.38 8.52
CA GLU A 36 -9.82 1.49 8.14
C GLU A 36 -9.35 1.36 6.67
N MET A 37 -9.13 0.12 6.18
CA MET A 37 -8.83 -0.12 4.76
C MET A 37 -9.98 0.28 3.84
N ALA A 38 -11.23 0.00 4.25
CA ALA A 38 -12.42 0.39 3.50
C ALA A 38 -12.55 1.92 3.47
N ASP A 39 -12.33 2.61 4.59
CA ASP A 39 -12.42 4.07 4.68
C ASP A 39 -11.37 4.77 3.82
N VAL A 40 -10.14 4.25 3.79
CA VAL A 40 -9.09 4.70 2.86
C VAL A 40 -9.56 4.56 1.40
N LEU A 41 -10.11 3.40 1.03
CA LEU A 41 -10.56 3.13 -0.33
C LEU A 41 -11.73 4.04 -0.72
N ILE A 42 -12.73 4.19 0.15
CA ILE A 42 -13.90 5.06 -0.07
C ILE A 42 -13.45 6.51 -0.26
N CYS A 43 -12.54 6.99 0.60
CA CYS A 43 -11.97 8.34 0.47
C CYS A 43 -11.22 8.54 -0.85
N LEU A 44 -10.45 7.53 -1.29
CA LEU A 44 -9.73 7.59 -2.56
C LEU A 44 -10.68 7.57 -3.76
N LEU A 45 -11.71 6.73 -3.74
CA LEU A 45 -12.73 6.67 -4.80
C LEU A 45 -13.48 8.00 -4.92
N ASN A 46 -13.91 8.57 -3.79
CA ASN A 46 -14.55 9.89 -3.76
C ASN A 46 -13.63 11.01 -4.27
N LEU A 47 -12.33 10.94 -3.96
CA LEU A 47 -11.35 11.89 -4.50
C LEU A 47 -11.17 11.73 -6.01
N ALA A 48 -11.09 10.49 -6.50
CA ALA A 48 -10.94 10.19 -7.92
C ALA A 48 -12.14 10.69 -8.74
N ASP A 49 -13.37 10.45 -8.26
CA ASP A 49 -14.59 10.95 -8.88
C ASP A 49 -14.58 12.49 -9.01
N ARG A 50 -14.29 13.19 -7.91
CA ARG A 50 -14.18 14.67 -7.91
C ARG A 50 -13.05 15.21 -8.77
N ALA A 51 -11.98 14.45 -8.93
CA ALA A 51 -10.85 14.81 -9.78
C ALA A 51 -11.05 14.44 -11.26
N GLY A 52 -12.15 13.77 -11.61
CA GLY A 52 -12.39 13.25 -12.97
C GLY A 52 -11.38 12.17 -13.39
N VAL A 53 -10.87 11.41 -12.41
CA VAL A 53 -9.87 10.36 -12.64
C VAL A 53 -10.56 9.00 -12.70
N ASP A 54 -10.42 8.33 -13.84
CA ASP A 54 -10.67 6.88 -13.92
C ASP A 54 -9.57 6.14 -13.15
N LEU A 55 -9.87 5.82 -11.89
CA LEU A 55 -8.93 5.18 -10.98
C LEU A 55 -8.57 3.76 -11.45
N ALA A 56 -9.51 3.01 -12.02
CA ALA A 56 -9.25 1.65 -12.50
C ALA A 56 -8.25 1.68 -13.66
N ALA A 57 -8.49 2.51 -14.67
CA ALA A 57 -7.56 2.67 -15.78
C ALA A 57 -6.20 3.25 -15.31
N ALA A 58 -6.19 4.12 -14.30
CA ALA A 58 -4.94 4.63 -13.71
C ALA A 58 -4.11 3.52 -13.03
N VAL A 59 -4.77 2.61 -12.31
CA VAL A 59 -4.14 1.43 -11.70
C VAL A 59 -3.58 0.50 -12.77
N GLU A 60 -4.34 0.17 -13.81
CA GLU A 60 -3.87 -0.68 -14.92
C GLU A 60 -2.61 -0.10 -15.59
N ARG A 61 -2.62 1.19 -15.93
CA ARG A 61 -1.45 1.88 -16.50
C ARG A 61 -0.26 1.85 -15.54
N LYS A 62 -0.49 1.94 -14.22
CA LYS A 62 0.57 1.87 -13.22
C LYS A 62 1.15 0.46 -13.11
N LEU A 63 0.31 -0.57 -13.12
CA LEU A 63 0.74 -1.97 -13.09
C LEU A 63 1.57 -2.33 -14.32
N ALA A 64 1.16 -1.90 -15.52
CA ALA A 64 1.94 -2.09 -16.74
C ALA A 64 3.34 -1.46 -16.64
N ARG A 65 3.43 -0.20 -16.20
CA ARG A 65 4.73 0.48 -15.96
C ARG A 65 5.57 -0.20 -14.88
N ASN A 66 4.93 -0.70 -13.82
CA ASN A 66 5.64 -1.41 -12.76
C ASN A 66 6.23 -2.73 -13.26
N ALA A 67 5.53 -3.45 -14.16
CA ALA A 67 6.03 -4.68 -14.76
C ALA A 67 7.28 -4.44 -15.64
N GLU A 68 7.35 -3.29 -16.32
CA GLU A 68 8.56 -2.87 -17.05
C GLU A 68 9.72 -2.55 -16.10
N LYS A 69 9.43 -1.89 -14.96
CA LYS A 69 10.44 -1.48 -13.98
C LYS A 69 10.94 -2.66 -13.12
N TYR A 70 10.08 -3.64 -12.85
CA TYR A 70 10.37 -4.83 -12.04
C TYR A 70 9.92 -6.08 -12.80
N PRO A 71 10.74 -6.57 -13.76
CA PRO A 71 10.47 -7.83 -14.43
C PRO A 71 10.32 -8.94 -13.40
N VAL A 72 9.32 -9.83 -13.57
CA VAL A 72 9.02 -10.94 -12.64
C VAL A 72 10.25 -11.83 -12.40
N GLU A 73 11.18 -11.91 -13.36
CA GLU A 73 12.47 -12.59 -13.24
C GLU A 73 13.41 -11.99 -12.17
N ARG A 74 13.23 -10.71 -11.79
CA ARG A 74 13.95 -10.08 -10.68
C ARG A 74 13.26 -10.29 -9.31
N ALA A 75 12.01 -10.72 -9.29
CA ALA A 75 11.21 -10.88 -8.07
C ALA A 75 11.17 -12.32 -7.54
N LYS A 76 11.58 -13.32 -8.33
CA LYS A 76 11.78 -14.70 -7.86
C LYS A 76 13.12 -14.82 -7.11
N GLY A 77 13.13 -14.45 -5.84
CA GLY A 77 14.12 -14.98 -4.89
C GLY A 77 15.13 -14.01 -4.27
N ARG A 78 14.87 -12.70 -4.19
CA ARG A 78 15.66 -11.83 -3.29
C ARG A 78 14.76 -10.98 -2.39
N MET A 79 14.52 -11.50 -1.18
CA MET A 79 14.43 -10.69 0.02
C MET A 79 15.84 -10.12 0.30
N GLU A 80 16.26 -9.10 -0.45
CA GLU A 80 17.42 -8.32 -0.05
C GLU A 80 17.03 -6.84 -0.14
N LYS A 81 17.20 -6.14 0.99
CA LYS A 81 16.98 -4.70 1.12
C LYS A 81 17.86 -3.98 0.09
N TRP A 82 17.25 -3.18 -0.79
CA TRP A 82 17.94 -2.43 -1.84
C TRP A 82 18.31 -1.00 -1.43
N ASP A 83 18.76 -0.82 -0.18
CA ASP A 83 19.45 0.42 0.20
C ASP A 83 20.93 0.25 -0.14
N GLU A 84 21.28 0.45 -1.42
CA GLU A 84 22.63 0.78 -1.96
C GLU A 84 22.78 0.32 -3.43
N VAL A 85 22.08 0.97 -4.37
CA VAL A 85 22.57 1.04 -5.77
C VAL A 85 22.46 2.49 -6.22
N GLY A 86 23.55 3.22 -6.01
CA GLY A 86 23.65 4.64 -6.35
C GLY A 86 25.00 5.23 -6.00
N ARG A 87 26.10 4.54 -6.29
CA ARG A 87 27.45 5.13 -6.37
C ARG A 87 28.26 4.39 -7.43
N SER A 88 28.13 4.86 -8.66
CA SER A 88 29.24 4.85 -9.63
C SER A 88 29.74 6.27 -9.75
#